data_AF-A0A7S0LBQ6-F1
#
_entry.id   AF-A0A7S0LBQ6-F1
#
_cell.length_a   1.000
_cell.length_b   1.000
_cell.length_c   1.000
_cell.angle_alpha   90.00
_cell.angle_beta   90.00
_cell.angle_gamma   90.00
#
_symmetry.space_group_name_H-M   'P 1'
#
loop_
_entity.id
_entity.type
_entity.pdbx_description
1 polymer ?
#
loop_
_entity_poly.entity_id
_entity_poly.type
_entity_poly.pdbx_seq_one_letter_code
_entity_poly.pdbx_strand_id
1 'polypeptide(L)'
;GLMQGEALSRAYAAADVFVMPSESETLGFVVLEAMASCVPTVCANAGGLPNLVIDKQTGLLFEPGNAVELTDHVKRLLESAELRSQMGEAGRTETLRWNWEAATSILRNEQYTHAEQRFQSRKPWVNPLAALWRRVAKVFP
;
A
#
# COMPACT_ATOMS: atom_id res chain seq x y z
N GLY A 1 10.44 -19.11 12.06
CA GLY A 1 9.92 -19.58 10.76
C GLY A 1 8.99 -18.52 10.18
N LEU A 2 8.45 -18.73 8.97
CA LEU A 2 7.48 -17.82 8.35
C LEU A 2 6.24 -17.64 9.23
N MET A 3 5.75 -16.41 9.37
CA MET A 3 4.53 -16.07 10.13
C MET A 3 3.50 -15.45 9.19
N GLN A 4 2.22 -15.67 9.48
CA GLN A 4 1.09 -15.14 8.70
C GLN A 4 -0.07 -14.78 9.64
N GLY A 5 -0.99 -13.93 9.15
CA GLY A 5 -2.20 -13.55 9.86
C GLY A 5 -1.90 -13.04 11.27
N GLU A 6 -2.65 -13.54 12.25
CA GLU A 6 -2.57 -13.08 13.64
C GLU A 6 -1.18 -13.29 14.27
N ALA A 7 -0.46 -14.36 13.88
CA ALA A 7 0.90 -14.59 14.39
C ALA A 7 1.86 -13.50 13.93
N LEU A 8 1.74 -13.06 12.68
CA LEU A 8 2.52 -11.95 12.15
C LEU A 8 2.13 -10.63 12.81
N SER A 9 0.83 -10.36 12.98
CA SER A 9 0.34 -9.16 13.67
C SER A 9 0.85 -9.05 15.11
N ARG A 10 0.89 -10.17 15.85
CA ARG A 10 1.48 -10.22 17.19
C ARG A 10 2.99 -9.97 17.19
N ALA A 11 3.70 -10.44 16.16
CA ALA A 11 5.13 -10.18 16.03
C ALA A 11 5.41 -8.68 15.84
N TYR A 12 4.63 -8.00 14.99
CA TYR A 12 4.72 -6.54 14.89
C TYR A 12 4.36 -5.86 16.21
N ALA A 13 3.22 -6.19 16.82
CA ALA A 13 2.79 -5.57 18.08
C ALA A 13 3.75 -5.79 19.26
N ALA A 14 4.63 -6.80 19.19
CA ALA A 14 5.66 -7.06 20.19
C ALA A 14 6.99 -6.35 19.92
N ALA A 15 7.15 -5.69 18.76
CA ALA A 15 8.39 -5.01 18.39
C ALA A 15 8.43 -3.58 18.92
N ASP A 16 9.60 -3.13 19.39
CA ASP A 16 9.83 -1.73 19.77
C ASP A 16 10.10 -0.82 18.57
N VAL A 17 10.79 -1.35 17.55
CA VAL A 17 11.22 -0.62 16.35
C VAL A 17 11.22 -1.60 15.17
N PHE A 18 10.75 -1.15 14.01
CA PHE A 18 10.86 -1.88 12.75
C PHE A 18 11.89 -1.20 11.85
N VAL A 19 12.76 -1.99 11.21
CA VAL A 19 13.82 -1.47 10.34
C VAL A 19 13.62 -2.01 8.93
N MET A 20 13.54 -1.12 7.94
CA MET A 20 13.49 -1.44 6.51
C MET A 20 14.70 -0.84 5.79
N PRO A 21 15.79 -1.61 5.61
CA PRO A 21 16.98 -1.11 4.95
C PRO A 21 16.97 -1.28 3.42
N SER A 22 15.83 -1.67 2.83
CA SER A 22 15.71 -1.91 1.39
C SER A 22 15.70 -0.59 0.61
N GLU A 23 16.55 -0.49 -0.42
CA GLU A 23 16.67 0.69 -1.28
C GLU A 23 15.75 0.65 -2.51
N SER A 24 15.17 -0.52 -2.79
CA SER A 24 14.40 -0.78 -4.02
C SER A 24 12.92 -1.07 -3.76
N GLU A 25 12.37 -0.54 -2.66
CA GLU A 25 10.95 -0.73 -2.34
C GLU A 25 10.02 0.04 -3.26
N THR A 26 8.87 -0.56 -3.58
CA THR A 26 7.84 0.11 -4.40
C THR A 26 6.84 0.86 -3.53
N LEU A 27 6.17 0.18 -2.61
CA LEU A 27 5.22 0.77 -1.67
C LEU A 27 5.56 0.51 -0.21
N GLY A 28 6.16 -0.65 0.11
CA GLY A 28 6.52 -0.99 1.48
C GLY A 28 5.34 -1.43 2.35
N PHE A 29 4.55 -2.44 1.93
CA PHE A 29 3.44 -2.95 2.74
C PHE A 29 3.86 -3.39 4.15
N VAL A 30 5.04 -3.98 4.30
CA VAL A 30 5.57 -4.38 5.61
C VAL A 30 5.90 -3.19 6.52
N VAL A 31 6.14 -2.01 5.95
CA VAL A 31 6.29 -0.73 6.68
C VAL A 31 4.92 -0.23 7.13
N LEU A 32 3.92 -0.30 6.26
CA LEU A 32 2.52 -0.03 6.63
C LEU A 32 2.01 -0.96 7.74
N GLU A 33 2.36 -2.25 7.71
CA GLU A 33 1.99 -3.21 8.74
C GLU A 33 2.62 -2.87 10.11
N ALA A 34 3.89 -2.44 10.11
CA ALA A 34 4.56 -1.95 11.31
C ALA A 34 3.90 -0.68 11.85
N MET A 35 3.67 0.31 10.99
CA MET A 35 3.02 1.57 11.35
C MET A 35 1.60 1.34 11.87
N ALA A 36 0.80 0.49 11.22
CA ALA A 36 -0.53 0.10 11.68
C ALA A 36 -0.52 -0.52 13.09
N SER A 37 0.59 -1.18 13.44
CA SER A 37 0.82 -1.81 14.75
C SER A 37 1.37 -0.85 15.82
N CYS A 38 1.37 0.47 15.55
CA CYS A 38 1.99 1.51 16.40
C CYS A 38 3.51 1.32 16.59
N VAL A 39 4.21 0.65 15.66
CA VAL A 39 5.66 0.47 15.75
C VAL A 39 6.36 1.56 14.93
N PRO A 40 7.25 2.38 15.52
CA PRO A 40 8.01 3.36 14.76
C PRO A 40 8.97 2.67 13.79
N THR A 41 9.13 3.25 12.60
CA THR A 41 9.91 2.64 11.51
C THR A 41 11.18 3.42 11.22
N VAL A 42 12.30 2.74 11.02
CA VAL A 42 13.55 3.29 10.46
C VAL A 42 13.71 2.74 9.05
N CYS A 43 13.62 3.61 8.05
CA CYS A 43 13.54 3.22 6.64
C CYS A 43 14.64 3.87 5.80
N ALA A 44 15.12 3.19 4.77
CA ALA A 44 16.02 3.82 3.81
C ALA A 44 15.30 4.98 3.08
N ASN A 45 15.99 6.10 2.87
CA ASN A 45 15.51 7.23 2.08
C ASN A 45 15.59 6.93 0.57
N ALA A 46 14.93 5.86 0.13
CA ALA A 46 15.01 5.36 -1.23
C ALA A 46 13.73 4.60 -1.65
N GLY A 47 13.59 4.39 -2.95
CA GLY A 47 12.39 3.77 -3.53
C GLY A 47 11.12 4.56 -3.18
N GLY A 48 10.06 3.84 -2.85
CA GLY A 48 8.78 4.41 -2.45
C GLY A 48 8.66 4.80 -0.98
N LEU A 49 9.64 4.45 -0.13
CA LEU A 49 9.55 4.67 1.32
C LEU A 49 9.43 6.16 1.72
N PRO A 50 10.11 7.12 1.06
CA PRO A 50 9.95 8.55 1.36
C PRO A 50 8.54 9.10 1.06
N ASN A 51 7.75 8.39 0.23
CA ASN A 51 6.36 8.77 -0.03
C ASN A 51 5.41 8.24 1.05
N LEU A 52 5.85 7.26 1.84
CA LEU A 52 5.06 6.60 2.88
C LEU A 52 5.40 7.14 4.27
N VAL A 53 6.68 7.28 4.58
CA VAL A 53 7.18 7.70 5.89
C VAL A 53 7.50 9.19 5.86
N ILE A 54 6.76 9.95 6.67
CA ILE A 54 7.04 11.36 6.94
C ILE A 54 8.19 11.43 7.95
N ASP A 55 9.38 11.80 7.48
CA ASP A 55 10.60 11.84 8.27
C ASP A 55 10.42 12.65 9.57
N LYS A 56 10.94 12.08 10.66
CA LYS A 56 10.88 12.59 12.05
C LYS A 56 9.49 12.75 12.65
N GLN A 57 8.42 12.40 11.92
CA GLN A 57 7.05 12.48 12.40
C GLN A 57 6.44 11.09 12.58
N THR A 58 6.48 10.27 11.53
CA THR A 58 5.87 8.92 11.50
C THR A 58 6.90 7.80 11.50
N GLY A 59 8.16 8.15 11.26
CA GLY A 59 9.32 7.27 11.21
C GLY A 59 10.59 8.11 11.05
N LEU A 60 11.73 7.44 10.89
CA LEU A 60 13.02 8.06 10.59
C LEU A 60 13.56 7.53 9.27
N LEU A 61 14.00 8.43 8.40
CA LEU A 61 14.67 8.07 7.14
C LEU A 61 16.18 8.22 7.28
N PHE A 62 16.93 7.23 6.80
CA PHE A 62 18.39 7.28 6.75
C PHE A 62 18.89 7.19 5.30
N GLU A 63 20.07 7.74 5.02
CA GLU A 63 20.66 7.72 3.68
C GLU A 63 21.08 6.28 3.28
N PRO A 64 20.72 5.79 2.08
CA PRO A 64 21.21 4.51 1.55
C PRO A 64 22.71 4.28 1.74
N GLY A 65 23.09 3.08 2.19
CA GLY A 65 24.48 2.74 2.54
C GLY A 65 25.02 3.37 3.84
N ASN A 66 24.31 4.30 4.49
CA ASN A 66 24.73 4.93 5.74
C ASN A 66 24.32 4.11 6.97
N ALA A 67 25.08 3.05 7.25
CA ALA A 67 24.85 2.17 8.40
C ALA A 67 24.96 2.91 9.76
N VAL A 68 25.74 3.98 9.83
CA VAL A 68 25.91 4.78 11.06
C VAL A 68 24.60 5.50 11.38
N GLU A 69 24.04 6.22 10.41
CA GLU A 69 22.79 6.94 10.59
C GLU A 69 21.61 6.01 10.90
N LEU A 70 21.51 4.87 10.20
CA LEU A 70 20.54 3.82 10.51
C LEU A 70 20.65 3.43 11.99
N THR A 71 21.86 3.10 12.44
CA THR A 71 22.10 2.63 13.81
C THR A 71 21.78 3.71 14.84
N ASP A 72 22.12 4.97 14.56
CA ASP A 72 21.84 6.09 15.45
C ASP A 72 20.34 6.38 15.55
N HIS A 73 19.59 6.21 14.47
CA HIS A 73 18.12 6.28 14.49
C HIS A 73 17.50 5.18 15.35
N VAL A 74 17.98 3.93 15.21
CA VAL A 74 17.53 2.82 16.05
C VAL A 74 17.83 3.10 17.52
N LYS A 75 19.07 3.51 17.86
CA LYS A 75 19.44 3.86 19.25
C LYS A 75 18.55 4.96 19.82
N ARG A 76 18.34 6.04 19.07
CA ARG A 76 17.48 7.15 19.48
C ARG A 76 16.07 6.69 19.84
N LEU A 77 15.50 5.77 19.07
CA LEU A 77 14.21 5.18 19.38
C LEU A 77 14.29 4.28 20.62
N LEU A 78 15.29 3.43 20.75
CA LEU A 78 15.44 2.54 21.92
C LEU A 78 15.64 3.30 23.24
N GLU A 79 16.32 4.45 23.20
CA GLU A 79 16.62 5.29 24.37
C GLU A 79 15.45 6.17 24.83
N SER A 80 14.41 6.35 24.00
CA SER A 80 13.28 7.22 24.32
C SER A 80 11.92 6.54 24.07
N ALA A 81 11.32 6.00 25.14
CA ALA A 81 9.98 5.42 25.07
C ALA A 81 8.91 6.43 24.64
N GLU A 82 9.05 7.68 25.07
CA GLU A 82 8.18 8.79 24.66
C GLU A 82 8.21 8.99 23.14
N LEU A 83 9.41 9.08 22.56
CA LEU A 83 9.57 9.24 21.12
C LEU A 83 8.98 8.04 20.35
N ARG A 84 9.16 6.81 20.87
CA ARG A 84 8.56 5.62 20.25
C ARG A 84 7.04 5.70 20.24
N SER A 85 6.41 6.07 21.35
CA SER A 85 4.95 6.18 21.45
C SER A 85 4.42 7.24 20.49
N GLN A 86 5.00 8.45 20.53
CA GLN A 86 4.57 9.57 19.68
C GLN A 86 4.69 9.22 18.20
N MET A 87 5.83 8.67 17.78
CA MET A 87 6.07 8.33 16.38
C MET A 87 5.24 7.13 15.93
N GLY A 88 5.06 6.12 16.78
CA GLY A 88 4.21 4.96 16.50
C GLY A 88 2.73 5.34 16.32
N GLU A 89 2.20 6.21 17.19
CA GLU A 89 0.83 6.73 17.08
C GLU A 89 0.63 7.59 15.83
N ALA A 90 1.60 8.44 15.51
CA ALA A 90 1.60 9.24 14.29
C ALA A 90 1.62 8.34 13.04
N GLY A 91 2.47 7.32 13.03
CA GLY A 91 2.55 6.34 11.94
C GLY A 91 1.27 5.54 11.76
N ARG A 92 0.64 5.10 12.85
CA ARG A 92 -0.67 4.43 12.78
C ARG A 92 -1.75 5.33 12.20
N THR A 93 -1.78 6.59 12.64
CA THR A 93 -2.74 7.58 12.14
C THR A 93 -2.57 7.81 10.64
N GLU A 94 -1.33 7.97 10.18
CA GLU A 94 -1.02 8.13 8.76
C GLU A 94 -1.45 6.90 7.95
N THR A 95 -1.21 5.69 8.47
CA THR A 95 -1.58 4.42 7.81
C THR A 95 -3.07 4.31 7.48
N LEU A 96 -3.95 4.94 8.25
CA LEU A 96 -5.39 4.92 7.98
C LEU A 96 -5.76 5.53 6.62
N ARG A 97 -4.90 6.38 6.05
CA ARG A 97 -5.08 6.95 4.69
C ARG A 97 -4.79 5.94 3.59
N TRP A 98 -4.05 4.88 3.89
CA TRP A 98 -3.54 3.88 2.95
C TRP A 98 -4.37 2.59 2.95
N ASN A 99 -5.63 2.66 3.40
CA ASN A 99 -6.51 1.50 3.44
C ASN A 99 -7.01 1.08 2.04
N TRP A 100 -7.53 -0.16 1.94
CA TRP A 100 -8.00 -0.73 0.67
C TRP A 100 -9.12 0.08 0.00
N GLU A 101 -10.01 0.69 0.78
CA GLU A 101 -11.07 1.53 0.23
C GLU A 101 -10.48 2.80 -0.41
N ALA A 102 -9.57 3.48 0.28
CA ALA A 102 -8.87 4.66 -0.25
C ALA A 102 -8.11 4.30 -1.54
N ALA A 103 -7.32 3.23 -1.53
CA ALA A 103 -6.51 2.79 -2.66
C ALA A 103 -7.34 2.39 -3.90
N THR A 104 -8.56 1.89 -3.70
CA THR A 104 -9.44 1.43 -4.79
C THR A 104 -10.51 2.42 -5.18
N SER A 105 -10.67 3.53 -4.46
CA SER A 105 -11.75 4.49 -4.64
C SER A 105 -11.85 5.04 -6.08
N ILE A 106 -10.74 5.51 -6.65
CA ILE A 106 -10.69 6.04 -8.03
C ILE A 106 -10.98 4.92 -9.04
N LEU A 107 -10.40 3.73 -8.83
CA LEU A 107 -10.63 2.58 -9.71
C LEU A 107 -12.12 2.21 -9.74
N ARG A 108 -12.72 2.06 -8.56
CA ARG A 108 -14.12 1.64 -8.37
C ARG A 108 -15.11 2.68 -8.85
N ASN A 109 -14.93 3.94 -8.47
CA ASN A 109 -15.94 4.98 -8.64
C ASN A 109 -15.84 5.68 -10.00
N GLU A 110 -14.63 5.77 -10.58
CA GLU A 110 -14.39 6.51 -11.82
C GLU A 110 -14.00 5.58 -12.97
N GLN A 111 -12.95 4.78 -12.79
CA GLN A 111 -12.35 4.05 -13.91
C GLN A 111 -13.26 2.93 -14.43
N TYR A 112 -13.97 2.22 -13.55
CA TYR A 112 -14.96 1.22 -14.00
C TYR A 112 -16.11 1.85 -14.77
N THR A 113 -16.62 2.99 -14.33
CA THR A 113 -17.65 3.74 -15.07
C THR A 113 -17.15 4.10 -16.48
N HIS A 114 -15.92 4.63 -16.60
CA HIS A 114 -15.33 4.94 -17.89
C HIS A 114 -15.12 3.69 -18.77
N ALA A 115 -14.68 2.58 -18.17
CA ALA A 115 -14.46 1.33 -18.88
C ALA A 115 -15.77 0.76 -19.45
N GLU A 116 -16.86 0.80 -18.68
CA GLU A 116 -18.19 0.35 -19.12
C GLU A 116 -18.72 1.21 -20.27
N GLN A 117 -18.66 2.54 -20.15
CA GLN A 117 -19.07 3.47 -21.21
C GLN A 117 -18.26 3.24 -22.50
N ARG A 118 -16.94 3.06 -22.36
CA ARG A 118 -16.06 2.75 -23.51
C ARG A 118 -16.35 1.39 -24.12
N PHE A 119 -16.68 0.39 -23.32
CA PHE A 119 -17.09 -0.92 -23.82
C PHE A 119 -18.41 -0.84 -24.58
N GLN A 120 -19.40 -0.10 -24.07
CA GLN A 120 -20.71 0.07 -24.70
C GLN A 120 -20.62 0.84 -26.03
N SER A 121 -19.87 1.94 -26.07
CA SER A 121 -19.66 2.74 -27.29
C SER A 121 -18.89 2.00 -28.39
N ARG A 122 -18.11 0.97 -28.05
CA ARG A 122 -17.41 0.12 -29.02
C ARG A 122 -18.23 -1.08 -29.49
N LYS A 123 -19.46 -1.28 -28.99
CA LYS A 123 -20.33 -2.35 -29.52
C LYS A 123 -20.52 -2.10 -31.02
N PRO A 124 -20.10 -3.03 -31.90
CA PRO A 124 -20.27 -2.84 -33.33
C PRO A 124 -21.76 -2.68 -33.63
N TRP A 125 -22.09 -1.76 -34.52
CA TRP A 125 -23.46 -1.63 -35.02
C TRP A 125 -23.88 -2.99 -35.59
N VAL A 126 -24.81 -3.65 -34.90
CA VAL A 126 -25.38 -4.89 -35.40
C VAL A 126 -26.46 -4.47 -36.39
N ASN A 127 -26.22 -4.69 -37.69
CA ASN A 127 -27.24 -4.44 -38.69
C ASN A 127 -28.50 -5.23 -38.30
N PRO A 128 -29.64 -4.57 -38.02
CA PRO A 128 -30.84 -5.26 -37.56
C PRO A 128 -31.34 -6.28 -38.59
N LEU A 129 -31.11 -6.05 -39.88
CA LEU A 129 -31.41 -7.02 -40.94
C LEU A 129 -30.46 -8.23 -40.89
N ALA A 130 -29.17 -8.04 -40.60
CA ALA A 130 -28.22 -9.15 -40.47
C ALA A 130 -28.46 -9.99 -39.20
N ALA A 131 -28.90 -9.35 -38.10
CA ALA A 131 -29.31 -10.04 -36.88
C ALA A 131 -30.59 -10.86 -37.10
N LEU A 132 -31.56 -10.31 -37.83
CA LEU A 132 -32.80 -11.00 -38.22
C LEU A 132 -32.49 -12.19 -39.16
N TRP A 133 -31.63 -11.99 -40.17
CA TRP A 133 -31.20 -13.05 -41.09
C TRP A 133 -30.49 -14.20 -40.36
N ARG A 134 -29.58 -13.92 -39.41
CA ARG A 134 -28.95 -14.97 -38.59
C ARG A 134 -29.94 -15.75 -37.72
N ARG A 135 -31.06 -15.13 -37.34
CA ARG A 135 -32.15 -15.80 -36.60
C ARG A 135 -32.99 -16.68 -37.51
N VAL A 136 -33.33 -16.21 -38.71
CA VAL A 136 -34.13 -16.97 -39.69
C VAL A 136 -33.33 -18.12 -40.30
N ALA A 137 -32.04 -17.92 -40.62
CA ALA A 137 -31.16 -18.94 -41.19
C ALA A 137 -30.79 -20.08 -40.20
N LYS A 138 -31.07 -19.94 -38.90
CA LYS A 138 -30.94 -21.03 -37.92
C LYS A 138 -32.20 -21.91 -37.81
N VAL A 139 -33.31 -21.48 -38.40
CA VAL A 139 -34.62 -22.17 -38.32
C VAL A 139 -34.89 -23.04 -39.55
N PHE A 140 -34.12 -22.87 -40.62
CA PHE A 140 -34.16 -23.74 -41.79
C PHE A 140 -32.80 -24.45 -41.94
N PRO A 141 -32.77 -25.81 -41.96
CA PRO A 141 -31.55 -26.58 -42.16
C PRO A 141 -30.97 -26.41 -43.57
#